data_AF-A0A4V1ZPJ6-F1
#
_entry.id   AF-A0A4V1ZPJ6-F1
#
_cell.length_a   1.000
_cell.length_b   1.000
_cell.length_c   1.000
_cell.angle_alpha   90.00
_cell.angle_beta   90.00
_cell.angle_gamma   90.00
#
_symmetry.space_group_name_H-M   'P 1'
#
loop_
_entity.id
_entity.type
_entity.pdbx_description
1 polymer ?
#
loop_
_entity_poly.entity_id
_entity_poly.type
_entity_poly.pdbx_seq_one_letter_code
_entity_poly.pdbx_strand_id
1 'polypeptide(L)'
;YVLDWTPVAEKLSQDFWPGGLTMILKKSFKVPDYVVSGLDTVGVRIPNHPVIIKILEEYGKPLAISSANLAGNAASSTGRHVAEELYETELAFLLDAGKTPLSEQSTIIDLSGDKPIIIREGVISAEIINMDVEKIV
;
A
#
# COMPACT_ATOMS: atom_id res chain seq x y z
N TYR A 1 -14.10 4.76 0.34
CA TYR A 1 -13.61 3.64 -0.50
C TYR A 1 -13.59 2.34 0.28
N VAL A 2 -13.30 2.40 1.58
CA VAL A 2 -13.49 1.29 2.53
C VAL A 2 -14.83 1.44 3.26
N LEU A 3 -15.32 0.33 3.81
CA LEU A 3 -16.42 0.25 4.76
C LEU A 3 -15.86 0.05 6.18
N ASP A 4 -16.71 0.24 7.19
CA ASP A 4 -16.43 -0.15 8.59
C ASP A 4 -15.10 0.39 9.14
N TRP A 5 -14.86 1.70 9.02
CA TRP A 5 -13.66 2.33 9.59
C TRP A 5 -13.67 2.24 11.13
N THR A 6 -12.96 1.27 11.67
CA THR A 6 -12.97 0.95 13.10
C THR A 6 -12.07 1.90 13.91
N PRO A 7 -12.26 2.00 15.25
CA PRO A 7 -11.32 2.71 16.11
C PRO A 7 -9.88 2.21 16.01
N VAL A 8 -9.68 0.92 15.71
CA VAL A 8 -8.36 0.34 15.47
C VAL A 8 -7.75 0.90 14.18
N ALA A 9 -8.51 0.92 13.09
CA ALA A 9 -8.06 1.52 11.82
C ALA A 9 -7.72 3.01 11.99
N GLU A 10 -8.56 3.75 12.73
CA GLU A 10 -8.30 5.16 13.06
C GLU A 10 -6.97 5.33 13.81
N LYS A 11 -6.78 4.60 14.92
CA LYS A 11 -5.54 4.66 15.72
C LYS A 11 -4.31 4.34 14.88
N LEU A 12 -4.34 3.24 14.13
CA LEU A 12 -3.21 2.83 13.29
C LEU A 12 -2.93 3.85 12.18
N SER A 13 -3.96 4.48 11.62
CA SER A 13 -3.77 5.53 10.63
C SER A 13 -3.11 6.77 11.23
N GLN A 14 -3.50 7.20 12.44
CA GLN A 14 -2.91 8.34 13.12
C GLN A 14 -1.44 8.09 13.51
N ASP A 15 -1.14 6.86 13.93
CA ASP A 15 0.19 6.47 14.40
C ASP A 15 1.18 6.25 13.23
N PHE A 16 0.71 5.69 12.11
CA PHE A 16 1.59 5.16 11.06
C PHE A 16 1.38 5.74 9.65
N TRP A 17 0.39 6.62 9.45
CA TRP A 17 0.21 7.35 8.19
C TRP A 17 0.50 8.86 8.34
N PRO A 18 1.12 9.50 7.32
CA PRO A 18 1.77 8.89 6.15
C PRO A 18 2.95 8.01 6.54
N GLY A 19 3.09 6.82 5.94
CA GLY A 19 4.15 5.92 6.34
C GLY A 19 4.13 4.54 5.72
N GLY A 20 4.66 3.57 6.46
CA GLY A 20 4.98 2.21 6.02
C GLY A 20 3.90 1.17 6.26
N LEU A 21 2.67 1.57 6.63
CA LEU A 21 1.59 0.64 6.95
C LEU A 21 0.58 0.55 5.79
N THR A 22 0.22 -0.68 5.40
CA THR A 22 -0.93 -0.97 4.56
C THR A 22 -1.99 -1.67 5.40
N MET A 23 -3.23 -1.18 5.37
CA MET A 23 -4.36 -1.81 6.06
C MET A 23 -5.29 -2.47 5.03
N ILE A 24 -5.58 -3.76 5.18
CA ILE A 24 -6.63 -4.45 4.43
C ILE A 24 -7.95 -4.26 5.18
N LEU A 25 -8.93 -3.69 4.47
CA LEU A 25 -10.26 -3.34 5.01
C LEU A 25 -11.34 -3.81 4.04
N LYS A 26 -12.59 -3.94 4.51
CA LYS A 26 -13.72 -4.22 3.63
C LYS A 26 -13.87 -3.10 2.59
N LYS A 27 -14.03 -3.45 1.33
CA LYS A 27 -14.21 -2.47 0.25
C LYS A 27 -15.65 -1.99 0.18
N SER A 28 -15.84 -0.74 -0.22
CA SER A 28 -17.15 -0.23 -0.64
C SER A 28 -17.38 -0.51 -2.13
N PHE A 29 -18.63 -0.37 -2.60
CA PHE A 29 -18.99 -0.47 -4.03
C PHE A 29 -18.25 0.53 -4.93
N LYS A 30 -17.61 1.57 -4.37
CA LYS A 30 -16.79 2.53 -5.13
C LYS A 30 -15.46 1.94 -5.59
N VAL A 31 -15.03 0.79 -5.06
CA VAL A 31 -13.81 0.07 -5.48
C VAL A 31 -14.21 -0.98 -6.51
N PRO A 32 -13.81 -0.83 -7.78
CA PRO A 32 -14.10 -1.81 -8.83
C PRO A 32 -13.46 -3.17 -8.54
N ASP A 33 -14.12 -4.25 -8.95
CA ASP A 33 -13.65 -5.62 -8.67
C ASP A 33 -12.29 -5.95 -9.32
N TYR A 34 -11.98 -5.34 -10.46
CA TYR A 34 -10.70 -5.53 -11.13
C TYR A 34 -9.51 -4.97 -10.33
N VAL A 35 -9.74 -4.02 -9.40
CA VAL A 35 -8.68 -3.47 -8.54
C VAL A 35 -8.27 -4.46 -7.45
N VAL A 36 -9.19 -5.33 -7.04
CA VAL A 36 -9.06 -6.22 -5.89
C VAL A 36 -9.13 -7.70 -6.29
N SER A 37 -9.04 -8.01 -7.59
CA SER A 37 -9.14 -9.37 -8.13
C SER A 37 -10.40 -10.11 -7.66
N GLY A 38 -11.53 -9.40 -7.53
CA GLY A 38 -12.80 -9.96 -7.07
C GLY A 38 -12.93 -10.19 -5.56
N LEU A 39 -11.95 -9.78 -4.75
CA LEU A 39 -12.03 -9.87 -3.28
C LEU A 39 -12.96 -8.81 -2.70
N ASP A 40 -13.57 -9.09 -1.55
CA ASP A 40 -14.39 -8.12 -0.80
C ASP A 40 -13.57 -7.11 0.02
N THR A 41 -12.25 -7.21 -0.02
CA THR A 41 -11.32 -6.37 0.73
C THR A 41 -10.40 -5.57 -0.17
N VAL A 42 -9.86 -4.48 0.36
CA VAL A 42 -8.91 -3.60 -0.34
C VAL A 42 -7.80 -3.18 0.61
N GLY A 43 -6.55 -3.27 0.13
CA GLY A 43 -5.38 -2.73 0.81
C GLY A 43 -5.26 -1.23 0.58
N VAL A 44 -5.22 -0.44 1.64
CA VAL A 44 -5.08 1.02 1.60
C VAL A 44 -3.84 1.48 2.36
N ARG A 45 -3.22 2.55 1.87
CA ARG A 45 -2.02 3.16 2.47
C ARG A 45 -1.92 4.63 2.06
N ILE A 46 -1.44 5.47 2.97
CA ILE A 46 -0.92 6.80 2.64
C ILE A 46 0.62 6.73 2.73
N PRO A 47 1.35 6.72 1.60
CA PRO A 47 2.80 6.62 1.61
C PRO A 47 3.46 7.94 2.02
N ASN A 48 4.50 7.87 2.85
CA ASN A 48 5.31 9.04 3.21
C ASN A 48 6.36 9.34 2.13
N HIS A 49 5.91 9.85 0.99
CA HIS A 49 6.78 10.33 -0.08
C HIS A 49 6.28 11.68 -0.59
N PRO A 50 7.07 12.77 -0.50
CA PRO A 50 6.60 14.13 -0.81
C PRO A 50 5.96 14.26 -2.19
N VAL A 51 6.54 13.62 -3.21
CA VAL A 51 5.99 13.64 -4.57
C VAL A 51 4.64 12.91 -4.65
N ILE A 52 4.47 11.79 -3.95
CA ILE A 52 3.23 11.01 -4.00
C ILE A 52 2.13 11.73 -3.22
N ILE A 53 2.45 12.31 -2.06
CA ILE A 53 1.50 13.13 -1.29
C ILE A 53 0.97 14.27 -2.16
N LYS A 54 1.86 15.01 -2.82
CA LYS A 54 1.45 16.11 -3.72
C LYS A 54 0.59 15.63 -4.89
N ILE A 55 0.90 14.48 -5.49
CA ILE A 55 0.06 13.90 -6.54
C ILE A 55 -1.34 13.56 -6.00
N LEU A 56 -1.42 12.96 -4.82
CA LEU A 56 -2.71 12.58 -4.22
C LEU A 56 -3.54 13.81 -3.84
N GLU A 57 -2.90 14.88 -3.34
CA GLU A 57 -3.55 16.17 -3.04
C GLU A 57 -4.14 16.82 -4.30
N GLU A 58 -3.36 16.88 -5.39
CA GLU A 58 -3.81 17.47 -6.66
C GLU A 58 -4.85 16.59 -7.38
N TYR A 59 -4.69 15.27 -7.31
CA TYR A 59 -5.61 14.32 -7.96
C TYR A 59 -6.95 14.20 -7.22
N GLY A 60 -6.96 14.38 -5.89
CA GLY A 60 -8.17 14.41 -5.06
C GLY A 60 -8.93 13.08 -4.96
N LYS A 61 -8.35 11.97 -5.43
CA LYS A 61 -8.92 10.61 -5.42
C LYS A 61 -7.83 9.58 -5.10
N PRO A 62 -8.19 8.37 -4.66
CA PRO A 62 -7.22 7.29 -4.50
C PRO A 62 -6.64 6.85 -5.83
N LEU A 63 -5.38 6.45 -5.80
CA LEU A 63 -4.71 5.78 -6.91
C LEU A 63 -4.57 4.29 -6.59
N ALA A 64 -5.11 3.44 -7.46
CA ALA A 64 -4.80 2.02 -7.43
C ALA A 64 -3.40 1.84 -8.00
N ILE A 65 -2.49 1.29 -7.20
CA ILE A 65 -1.07 1.13 -7.55
C ILE A 65 -0.59 -0.27 -7.23
N SER A 66 0.30 -0.78 -8.06
CA SER A 66 1.15 -1.94 -7.79
C SER A 66 2.62 -1.50 -7.81
N SER A 67 3.54 -2.40 -7.49
CA SER A 67 4.95 -2.16 -7.78
C SER A 67 5.17 -2.03 -9.29
N ALA A 68 6.06 -1.11 -9.69
CA ALA A 68 6.35 -0.81 -11.08
C ALA A 68 7.42 -1.77 -11.62
N ASN A 69 7.03 -3.01 -11.88
CA ASN A 69 7.87 -4.08 -12.39
C ASN A 69 7.03 -5.11 -13.16
N LEU A 70 7.69 -5.95 -13.96
CA LEU A 70 7.04 -7.11 -14.59
C LEU A 70 6.67 -8.14 -13.53
N ALA A 71 5.56 -8.84 -13.74
CA ALA A 71 5.07 -9.85 -12.81
C ALA A 71 6.14 -10.91 -12.55
N GLY A 72 6.39 -11.21 -11.26
CA GLY A 72 7.42 -12.16 -10.82
C GLY A 72 8.79 -11.55 -10.55
N ASN A 73 9.07 -10.33 -11.02
CA ASN A 73 10.32 -9.65 -10.73
C ASN A 73 10.29 -8.94 -9.36
N ALA A 74 11.49 -8.65 -8.84
CA ALA A 74 11.64 -7.81 -7.67
C ALA A 74 11.25 -6.36 -7.99
N ALA A 75 10.71 -5.65 -7.00
CA ALA A 75 10.36 -4.25 -7.17
C ALA A 75 11.60 -3.38 -7.44
N SER A 76 11.52 -2.54 -8.46
CA SER A 76 12.57 -1.58 -8.82
C SER A 76 12.60 -0.38 -7.87
N SER A 77 13.80 0.07 -7.51
CA SER A 77 14.03 1.21 -6.58
C SER A 77 14.47 2.50 -7.27
N THR A 78 14.65 2.48 -8.59
CA THR A 78 15.07 3.66 -9.38
C THR A 78 14.25 3.77 -10.65
N GLY A 79 13.98 5.00 -11.11
CA GLY A 79 13.29 5.24 -12.37
C GLY A 79 14.01 4.62 -13.56
N ARG A 80 15.35 4.63 -13.57
CA ARG A 80 16.16 3.97 -14.62
C ARG A 80 15.81 2.49 -14.78
N HIS A 81 15.82 1.70 -13.71
CA HIS A 81 15.49 0.28 -13.80
C HIS A 81 14.04 0.05 -14.22
N VAL A 82 13.10 0.90 -13.76
CA VAL A 82 11.70 0.84 -14.22
C VAL A 82 11.61 1.11 -15.73
N ALA A 83 12.32 2.11 -16.23
CA ALA A 83 12.36 2.42 -17.66
C ALA A 83 12.94 1.27 -18.48
N GLU A 84 14.07 0.70 -18.04
CA GLU A 84 14.73 -0.45 -18.67
C GLU A 84 13.91 -1.74 -18.61
N GLU A 85 13.10 -1.93 -17.57
CA GLU A 85 12.27 -3.12 -17.41
C GLU A 85 10.94 -3.01 -18.18
N LEU A 86 10.36 -1.82 -18.27
CA LEU A 86 9.04 -1.59 -18.85
C LEU A 86 9.08 -0.96 -20.25
N TYR A 87 10.25 -0.84 -20.89
CA TYR A 87 10.40 -0.13 -22.18
C TYR A 87 9.58 -0.72 -23.34
N GLU A 88 9.30 -2.03 -23.33
CA GLU A 88 8.48 -2.69 -24.37
C GLU A 88 6.97 -2.68 -24.03
N THR A 89 6.60 -2.08 -22.92
CA THR A 89 5.20 -1.99 -22.48
C THR A 89 4.55 -0.67 -22.92
N GLU A 90 3.23 -0.60 -22.81
CA GLU A 90 2.43 0.61 -23.07
C GLU A 90 2.55 1.64 -21.92
N LEU A 91 3.78 1.96 -21.50
CA LEU A 91 4.04 2.92 -20.43
C LEU A 91 3.87 4.35 -20.93
N ALA A 92 2.75 4.99 -20.59
CA ALA A 92 2.45 6.35 -21.03
C ALA A 92 3.38 7.42 -20.45
N PHE A 93 3.77 7.28 -19.17
CA PHE A 93 4.66 8.22 -18.49
C PHE A 93 5.43 7.53 -17.36
N LEU A 94 6.65 8.03 -17.12
CA LEU A 94 7.46 7.68 -15.96
C LEU A 94 7.79 8.96 -15.19
N LEU A 95 7.50 8.97 -13.90
CA LEU A 95 7.91 10.04 -13.00
C LEU A 95 9.11 9.58 -12.18
N ASP A 96 10.31 10.04 -12.55
CA ASP A 96 11.53 9.75 -11.79
C ASP A 96 11.72 10.80 -10.67
N ALA A 97 11.49 10.38 -9.43
CA ALA A 97 11.71 11.17 -8.22
C ALA A 97 12.98 10.76 -7.46
N GLY A 98 13.90 10.05 -8.13
CA GLY A 98 15.12 9.52 -7.53
C GLY A 98 14.94 8.14 -6.91
N LYS A 99 15.95 7.69 -6.17
CA LYS A 99 15.96 6.37 -5.53
C LYS A 99 14.99 6.32 -4.35
N THR A 100 14.19 5.26 -4.26
CA THR A 100 13.30 5.06 -3.11
C THR A 100 14.11 4.93 -1.81
N PRO A 101 13.74 5.65 -0.73
CA PRO A 101 14.53 5.71 0.51
C PRO A 101 14.45 4.44 1.36
N LEU A 102 13.44 3.59 1.17
CA LEU A 102 13.21 2.38 1.95
C LEU A 102 13.81 1.16 1.27
N SER A 103 14.62 0.39 2.01
CA SER A 103 15.03 -0.97 1.60
C SER A 103 13.95 -2.02 1.87
N GLU A 104 13.02 -1.74 2.80
CA GLU A 104 12.01 -2.68 3.26
C GLU A 104 10.60 -2.28 2.81
N GLN A 105 9.77 -3.29 2.51
CA GLN A 105 8.41 -3.11 2.04
C GLN A 105 7.48 -2.64 3.17
N SER A 106 6.27 -2.17 2.83
CA SER A 106 5.28 -1.86 3.86
C SER A 106 4.85 -3.10 4.63
N THR A 107 4.58 -2.89 5.92
CA THR A 107 3.85 -3.85 6.75
C THR A 107 2.41 -3.90 6.30
N ILE A 108 1.83 -5.10 6.19
CA ILE A 108 0.44 -5.31 5.80
C ILE A 108 -0.30 -5.93 6.99
N ILE A 109 -1.34 -5.25 7.46
CA ILE A 109 -2.25 -5.73 8.50
C ILE A 109 -3.66 -5.87 7.93
N ASP A 110 -4.29 -7.00 8.18
CA ASP A 110 -5.70 -7.25 7.86
C ASP A 110 -6.58 -6.90 9.05
N LEU A 111 -7.52 -5.99 8.82
CA LEU A 111 -8.49 -5.49 9.78
C LEU A 111 -9.93 -5.80 9.34
N SER A 112 -10.11 -6.67 8.34
CA SER A 112 -11.41 -6.99 7.76
C SER A 112 -12.20 -8.04 8.56
N GLY A 113 -11.51 -8.83 9.39
CA GLY A 113 -12.09 -9.84 10.28
C GLY A 113 -12.28 -9.35 11.73
N ASP A 114 -12.59 -10.28 12.63
CA ASP A 114 -12.87 -9.98 14.05
C ASP A 114 -11.62 -9.57 14.85
N LYS A 115 -10.43 -10.01 14.40
CA LYS A 115 -9.16 -9.69 15.01
C LYS A 115 -8.16 -9.20 13.96
N PRO A 116 -7.29 -8.23 14.30
CA PRO A 116 -6.20 -7.82 13.43
C PRO A 116 -5.20 -8.94 13.18
N ILE A 117 -4.81 -9.14 11.92
CA ILE A 117 -3.82 -10.15 11.51
C ILE A 117 -2.70 -9.48 10.73
N ILE A 118 -1.43 -9.67 11.13
CA ILE A 118 -0.30 -9.24 10.31
C ILE A 118 -0.09 -10.26 9.19
N ILE A 119 -0.37 -9.85 7.95
CA ILE A 119 -0.19 -10.65 6.74
C ILE A 119 1.29 -10.64 6.32
N ARG A 120 1.96 -9.50 6.49
CA ARG A 120 3.37 -9.34 6.17
C ARG A 120 4.00 -8.32 7.07
N GLU A 121 5.04 -8.71 7.77
CA GLU A 121 5.89 -7.78 8.49
C GLU A 121 6.83 -7.06 7.50
N GLY A 122 6.95 -5.74 7.66
CA GLY A 122 7.82 -4.88 6.85
C GLY A 122 8.48 -3.86 7.76
N VAL A 123 8.60 -2.61 7.29
CA VAL A 123 9.28 -1.53 8.04
C VAL A 123 8.68 -1.21 9.42
N ILE A 124 7.45 -1.64 9.70
CA ILE A 124 6.80 -1.53 11.02
C ILE A 124 6.65 -2.95 11.58
N SER A 125 7.42 -3.28 12.61
CA SER A 125 7.34 -4.60 13.24
C SER A 125 6.07 -4.77 14.08
N ALA A 126 5.70 -6.01 14.39
CA ALA A 126 4.55 -6.30 15.24
C ALA A 126 4.69 -5.67 16.64
N GLU A 127 5.91 -5.61 17.17
CA GLU A 127 6.21 -5.02 18.46
C GLU A 127 5.93 -3.51 18.46
N ILE A 128 6.19 -2.82 17.34
CA ILE A 128 5.90 -1.40 17.18
C ILE A 128 4.39 -1.16 17.09
N ILE A 129 3.65 -2.03 16.40
CA ILE A 129 2.18 -1.93 16.31
C ILE A 129 1.54 -2.02 17.70
N ASN A 130 2.15 -2.79 18.62
CA ASN A 130 1.77 -2.87 20.03
C ASN A 130 0.26 -3.13 20.24
N MET A 131 -0.24 -4.16 19.57
CA MET A 131 -1.61 -4.65 19.69
C MET A 131 -1.62 -6.18 19.74
N ASP A 132 -2.66 -6.77 20.34
CA ASP A 132 -2.92 -8.20 20.23
C ASP A 132 -3.28 -8.52 18.78
N VAL A 133 -2.28 -8.97 18.02
CA VAL A 133 -2.40 -9.34 16.61
C VAL A 133 -2.07 -10.82 16.43
N GLU A 134 -2.83 -11.50 15.58
CA GLU A 134 -2.47 -12.84 15.13
C GLU A 134 -1.44 -12.72 13.99
N LYS A 135 -0.38 -13.54 14.02
CA LYS A 135 0.60 -13.61 12.92
C LYS A 135 0.29 -14.83 12.07
N ILE A 136 0.29 -14.67 10.74
CA ILE A 136 0.29 -15.82 9.84
C ILE A 136 1.71 -16.42 9.86
N VAL A 137 1.82 -17.67 10.30
CA VAL A 137 3.07 -18.47 10.28
C VAL A 137 3.23 -19.15 8.93
#